data_AF-A0A3B9VIC6-F1
#
_entry.id   AF-A0A3B9VIC6-F1
#
_cell.length_a   1.000
_cell.length_b   1.000
_cell.length_c   1.000
_cell.angle_alpha   90.00
_cell.angle_beta   90.00
_cell.angle_gamma   90.00
#
_symmetry.space_group_name_H-M   'P 1'
#
loop_
_entity.id
_entity.type
_entity.pdbx_description
1 polymer ?
#
loop_
_entity_poly.entity_id
_entity_poly.type
_entity_poly.pdbx_seq_one_letter_code
_entity_poly.pdbx_strand_id
1 'polypeptide(L)'
;MTMFGITNKQQAIKEAKYFLKNNKYRRRMVKFDTELEGAIPTIGSLIKLSYPMPKWGISGFVVSYSEEHGILELSEPVEMQDGQDYYVSLRNLQGEAVMSNG
;
A
#
# COMPACT_ATOMS: atom_id res chain seq x y z
N MET A 1 -13.90 0.29 21.61
CA MET A 1 -14.65 1.48 21.19
C MET A 1 -16.12 1.13 21.20
N THR A 2 -16.90 1.82 22.02
CA THR A 2 -18.36 1.64 22.14
C THR A 2 -19.04 2.84 21.47
N MET A 3 -19.88 2.59 20.47
CA MET A 3 -20.60 3.63 19.72
C MET A 3 -22.06 3.67 20.18
N PHE A 4 -22.33 4.52 21.17
CA PHE A 4 -23.68 4.78 21.65
C PHE A 4 -24.40 5.68 20.64
N GLY A 5 -25.37 5.14 19.91
CA GLY A 5 -26.10 5.86 18.86
C GLY A 5 -26.31 5.07 17.57
N ILE A 6 -25.69 3.90 17.42
CA ILE A 6 -25.93 3.02 16.28
C ILE A 6 -27.20 2.21 16.53
N THR A 7 -28.24 2.48 15.73
CA THR A 7 -29.55 1.83 15.85
C THR A 7 -29.79 0.77 14.79
N ASN A 8 -28.93 0.68 13.77
CA ASN A 8 -29.06 -0.27 12.65
C ASN A 8 -27.72 -0.96 12.33
N LYS A 9 -27.77 -2.27 12.00
CA LYS A 9 -26.63 -3.08 11.55
C LYS A 9 -25.90 -2.49 10.34
N GLN A 10 -26.63 -1.91 9.37
CA GLN A 10 -25.99 -1.30 8.20
C GLN A 10 -25.14 -0.08 8.57
N GLN A 11 -25.62 0.72 9.53
CA GLN A 11 -24.88 1.85 10.07
C GLN A 11 -23.62 1.37 10.82
N ALA A 12 -23.74 0.32 11.64
CA ALA A 12 -22.60 -0.30 12.32
C ALA A 12 -21.48 -0.69 11.34
N ILE A 13 -21.83 -1.34 10.23
CA ILE A 13 -20.86 -1.77 9.22
C ILE A 13 -20.20 -0.57 8.54
N LYS A 14 -20.96 0.48 8.23
CA LYS A 14 -20.44 1.71 7.62
C LYS A 14 -19.43 2.40 8.53
N GLU A 15 -19.78 2.56 9.80
CA GLU A 15 -18.91 3.21 10.80
C GLU A 15 -17.66 2.36 11.06
N ALA A 16 -17.81 1.04 11.26
CA ALA A 16 -16.66 0.14 11.42
C ALA A 16 -15.68 0.21 10.22
N LYS A 17 -16.20 0.23 8.99
CA LYS A 17 -15.39 0.41 7.77
C LYS A 17 -14.69 1.77 7.75
N TYR A 18 -15.37 2.84 8.17
CA TYR A 18 -14.76 4.17 8.29
C TYR A 18 -13.59 4.14 9.26
N PHE A 19 -13.77 3.60 10.47
CA PHE A 19 -12.71 3.46 11.46
C PHE A 19 -11.53 2.62 10.98
N LEU A 20 -11.80 1.50 10.30
CA LEU A 20 -10.73 0.67 9.73
C LEU A 20 -9.89 1.44 8.70
N LYS A 21 -10.55 2.13 7.76
CA LYS A 21 -9.86 2.97 6.76
C LYS A 21 -9.08 4.08 7.45
N ASN A 22 -9.66 4.65 8.49
CA ASN A 22 -9.04 5.71 9.25
C ASN A 22 -7.70 5.31 9.87
N ASN A 23 -7.72 4.16 10.56
CA ASN A 23 -6.54 3.59 11.18
C ASN A 23 -5.53 3.09 10.14
N LYS A 24 -5.95 2.75 8.92
CA LYS A 24 -5.05 2.37 7.83
C LYS A 24 -4.32 3.57 7.25
N TYR A 25 -5.02 4.68 6.97
CA TYR A 25 -4.46 5.82 6.22
C TYR A 25 -3.85 6.91 7.11
N ARG A 26 -4.25 7.08 8.38
CA ARG A 26 -3.67 8.10 9.28
C ARG A 26 -2.41 7.64 10.04
N ARG A 27 -1.71 6.60 9.57
CA ARG A 27 -0.53 6.06 10.27
C ARG A 27 0.75 6.86 10.07
N ARG A 28 0.78 7.77 9.08
CA ARG A 28 1.95 8.59 8.77
C ARG A 28 1.54 10.04 8.74
N MET A 29 2.21 10.86 9.55
CA MET A 29 2.12 12.31 9.49
C MET A 29 3.21 12.81 8.56
N VAL A 30 2.83 13.55 7.53
CA VAL A 30 3.76 14.19 6.59
C VAL A 30 3.69 15.69 6.86
N LYS A 31 4.85 16.32 7.03
CA LYS A 31 4.97 17.77 7.19
C LYS A 31 5.40 18.37 5.87
N PHE A 32 4.74 19.44 5.46
CA PHE A 32 5.08 20.21 4.26
C PHE A 32 5.25 21.65 4.68
N ASP A 33 6.35 22.25 4.28
CA ASP A 33 6.55 23.70 4.37
C ASP A 33 6.37 24.25 2.95
N THR A 34 5.50 25.24 2.80
CA THR A 34 5.23 25.89 1.51
C THR A 34 5.95 27.24 1.48
N GLU A 35 6.70 27.52 0.43
CA GLU A 35 7.24 28.86 0.20
C GLU A 35 6.08 29.81 -0.17
N LEU A 36 6.07 30.97 0.47
CA LEU A 36 4.93 31.86 0.58
C LEU A 36 4.69 32.68 -0.70
N GLU A 37 3.86 32.16 -1.61
CA GLU A 37 3.19 32.98 -2.64
C GLU A 37 1.73 32.48 -2.80
N GLY A 38 0.84 32.96 -1.92
CA GLY A 38 -0.58 33.11 -2.26
C GLY A 38 -1.62 32.12 -1.73
N ALA A 39 -1.24 31.04 -1.02
CA ALA A 39 -2.24 30.15 -0.40
C ALA A 39 -1.74 29.55 0.92
N ILE A 40 -2.04 30.21 2.04
CA ILE A 40 -1.81 29.65 3.38
C ILE A 40 -2.86 28.56 3.60
N PRO A 41 -2.50 27.28 3.78
CA PRO A 41 -3.45 26.24 4.15
C PRO A 41 -4.01 26.56 5.54
N THR A 42 -5.34 26.66 5.65
CA THR A 42 -5.99 26.81 6.94
C THR A 42 -6.08 25.43 7.62
N ILE A 43 -6.18 25.42 8.94
CA ILE A 43 -6.49 24.18 9.68
C ILE A 43 -7.76 23.55 9.09
N GLY A 44 -7.64 22.31 8.61
CA GLY A 44 -8.73 21.57 7.97
C GLY A 44 -8.78 21.67 6.44
N SER A 45 -7.89 22.43 5.80
CA SER A 45 -7.77 22.46 4.35
C SER A 45 -7.28 21.11 3.79
N LEU A 46 -7.85 20.70 2.65
CA LEU A 46 -7.44 19.49 1.93
C LEU A 46 -6.44 19.87 0.84
N ILE A 47 -5.29 19.18 0.80
CA ILE A 47 -4.22 19.43 -0.16
C ILE A 47 -4.01 18.21 -1.06
N LYS A 48 -3.66 18.43 -2.33
CA LYS A 48 -3.28 17.39 -3.28
C LYS A 48 -1.77 17.44 -3.50
N LEU A 49 -1.10 16.31 -3.31
CA LEU A 49 0.33 16.16 -3.58
C LEU A 49 0.54 15.37 -4.88
N SER A 50 1.43 15.85 -5.73
CA SER A 50 1.94 15.11 -6.90
C SER A 50 3.46 15.07 -6.80
N TYR A 51 4.03 13.87 -6.65
CA TYR A 51 5.48 13.65 -6.67
C TYR A 51 5.79 12.58 -7.73
N PRO A 52 6.84 12.73 -8.55
CA PRO A 52 7.27 11.67 -9.46
C PRO A 52 7.76 10.48 -8.64
N MET A 53 6.98 9.40 -8.60
CA MET A 53 7.38 8.20 -7.87
C MET A 53 8.53 7.52 -8.62
N PRO A 54 9.75 7.43 -8.07
CA PRO A 54 10.78 6.60 -8.67
C PRO A 54 10.29 5.14 -8.65
N LYS A 55 10.36 4.45 -9.79
CA LYS A 55 10.12 2.99 -9.85
C LYS A 55 11.27 2.27 -9.14
N TRP A 56 11.16 2.05 -7.82
CA TRP A 56 12.18 1.37 -7.00
C TRP A 56 12.12 -0.16 -7.05
N GLY A 57 11.34 -0.72 -7.98
CA GLY A 57 11.23 -2.15 -8.15
C GLY A 57 10.06 -2.49 -9.06
N ILE A 58 10.13 -3.69 -9.63
CA ILE A 58 9.02 -4.28 -10.37
C ILE A 58 8.29 -5.17 -9.38
N SER A 59 6.99 -4.92 -9.19
CA SER A 59 6.12 -5.71 -8.31
C SER A 59 4.98 -6.30 -9.12
N GLY A 60 4.70 -7.58 -8.93
CA GLY A 60 3.60 -8.27 -9.59
C GLY A 60 3.02 -9.36 -8.69
N PHE A 61 1.94 -9.98 -9.15
CA PHE A 61 1.40 -11.17 -8.52
C PHE A 61 1.97 -12.42 -9.18
N VAL A 62 2.23 -13.46 -8.38
CA VAL A 62 2.53 -14.80 -8.90
C VAL A 62 1.22 -15.39 -9.43
N VAL A 63 1.18 -15.66 -10.73
CA VAL A 63 0.03 -16.25 -11.42
C VAL A 63 0.09 -17.77 -11.36
N SER A 64 1.29 -18.34 -11.54
CA SER A 64 1.51 -19.78 -11.47
C SER A 64 2.95 -20.10 -11.03
N TYR A 65 3.14 -21.33 -10.54
CA TYR A 65 4.46 -21.87 -10.17
C TYR A 65 4.61 -23.26 -10.78
N SER A 66 5.69 -23.46 -11.54
CA SER A 66 6.08 -24.78 -12.05
C SER A 66 7.17 -25.37 -11.16
N GLU A 67 6.80 -26.38 -10.37
CA GLU A 67 7.70 -27.05 -9.42
C GLU A 67 8.84 -27.80 -10.12
N GLU A 68 8.60 -28.31 -11.33
CA GLU A 68 9.56 -29.09 -12.11
C GLU A 68 10.71 -28.23 -12.68
N HIS A 69 10.45 -26.94 -12.93
CA HIS A 69 11.41 -26.01 -13.54
C HIS A 69 11.83 -24.86 -12.60
N GLY A 70 11.19 -24.73 -11.43
CA GLY A 70 11.42 -23.62 -10.50
C GLY A 70 11.03 -22.25 -11.07
N ILE A 71 10.10 -22.23 -12.03
CA ILE A 71 9.69 -21.00 -12.74
C ILE A 71 8.44 -20.41 -12.10
N LEU A 72 8.48 -19.10 -11.84
CA LEU A 72 7.34 -18.30 -11.40
C LEU A 72 6.82 -17.47 -12.57
N GLU A 73 5.54 -17.63 -12.90
CA GLU A 73 4.87 -16.74 -13.85
C GLU A 73 4.32 -15.53 -13.11
N LEU A 74 4.69 -14.34 -13.56
CA LEU A 74 4.27 -13.07 -12.97
C LEU A 74 3.21 -12.39 -13.83
N SER A 75 2.32 -11.64 -13.18
CA SER A 75 1.24 -10.93 -13.86
C SER A 75 1.72 -9.85 -14.84
N GLU A 76 2.87 -9.25 -14.55
CA GLU A 76 3.49 -8.21 -15.38
C GLU A 76 4.86 -8.73 -15.88
N PRO A 77 5.26 -8.42 -17.13
CA PRO A 77 6.57 -8.78 -17.62
C PRO A 77 7.66 -8.06 -16.83
N VAL A 78 8.69 -8.81 -16.42
CA VAL A 78 9.86 -8.30 -15.70
C VAL A 78 11.05 -8.27 -16.66
N GLU A 79 11.50 -7.08 -17.02
CA GLU A 79 12.73 -6.89 -17.79
C GLU A 79 13.93 -6.90 -16.82
N MET A 80 14.73 -7.97 -16.86
CA MET A 80 15.99 -8.06 -16.13
C MET A 80 17.12 -7.58 -17.03
N GLN A 81 17.97 -6.69 -16.53
CA GLN A 81 19.14 -6.19 -17.22
C GLN A 81 20.36 -7.04 -16.88
N ASP A 82 21.19 -7.29 -17.88
CA ASP A 82 22.39 -8.10 -17.73
C ASP A 82 23.42 -7.39 -16.82
N GLY A 83 24.01 -8.14 -15.87
CA GLY A 83 25.00 -7.61 -14.93
C GLY A 83 24.42 -6.90 -13.69
N GLN A 84 23.11 -7.02 -13.41
CA GLN A 84 22.51 -6.59 -12.14
C GLN A 84 22.09 -7.79 -11.28
N ASP A 85 22.36 -7.69 -9.98
CA ASP A 85 21.84 -8.63 -9.00
C ASP A 85 20.38 -8.30 -8.65
N TYR A 86 19.50 -9.28 -8.77
CA TYR A 86 18.08 -9.14 -8.45
C TYR A 86 17.73 -10.00 -7.24
N TYR A 87 16.99 -9.42 -6.30
CA TYR A 87 16.46 -10.12 -5.14
C TYR A 87 14.94 -10.21 -5.24
N VAL A 88 14.41 -11.43 -5.13
CA VAL A 88 12.97 -11.67 -5.11
C VAL A 88 12.50 -11.79 -3.67
N SER A 89 11.49 -10.99 -3.30
CA SER A 89 10.81 -11.10 -2.00
C SER A 89 9.35 -11.47 -2.22
N LEU A 90 8.97 -12.65 -1.76
CA LEU A 90 7.59 -13.12 -1.80
C LEU A 90 6.87 -12.74 -0.50
N ARG A 91 5.64 -12.25 -0.63
CA ARG A 91 4.80 -11.88 0.50
C ARG A 91 3.44 -12.58 0.38
N ASN A 92 2.86 -12.95 1.52
CA ASN A 92 1.50 -13.46 1.57
C ASN A 92 0.47 -12.33 1.31
N LEU A 93 -0.81 -12.68 1.18
CA LEU A 93 -1.91 -11.71 0.95
C LEU A 93 -2.02 -10.65 2.06
N GLN A 94 -1.45 -10.90 3.22
CA GLN A 94 -1.40 -10.02 4.38
C GLN A 94 -0.14 -9.12 4.39
N GLY A 95 0.78 -9.29 3.43
CA GLY A 95 1.98 -8.48 3.26
C GLY A 95 3.18 -8.93 4.10
N GLU A 96 3.08 -10.07 4.79
CA GLU A 96 4.15 -10.65 5.58
C GLU A 96 5.11 -11.40 4.66
N ALA A 97 6.42 -11.27 4.92
CA ALA A 97 7.44 -12.03 4.22
C ALA A 97 7.40 -13.47 4.74
N VAL A 98 7.08 -14.42 3.87
CA VAL A 98 7.12 -15.84 4.22
C VAL A 98 8.54 -16.32 3.99
N MET A 99 9.28 -16.53 5.07
CA MET A 99 10.56 -17.24 5.02
C MET A 99 10.24 -18.74 4.95
N SER A 100 10.62 -19.43 3.88
CA SER A 100 10.54 -20.89 3.85
C SER A 100 11.63 -21.45 4.76
N ASN A 101 11.27 -21.86 5.98
CA ASN A 101 12.10 -22.79 6.73
C ASN A 101 12.03 -24.14 6.01
N GLY A 102 13.20 -24.67 5.65
CA GLY A 102 13.37 -25.95 4.97
C GLY A 102 12.91 -27.16 5.79
#